data_AF-A0A382UM76-F1
#
_entry.id   AF-A0A382UM76-F1
#
_cell.length_a   1.000
_cell.length_b   1.000
_cell.length_c   1.000
_cell.angle_alpha   90.00
_cell.angle_beta   90.00
_cell.angle_gamma   90.00
#
_symmetry.space_group_name_H-M   'P 1'
#
loop_
_entity.id
_entity.type
_entity.pdbx_description
1 polymer ?
#
loop_
_entity_poly.entity_id
_entity_poly.type
_entity_poly.pdbx_seq_one_letter_code
_entity_poly.pdbx_strand_id
1 'polypeptide(L)'
;MNNTINIMIGLIAGSCLFLITINYMAENIEDFESRPLPPPKQMSITSQNPVIKIDATSRKKWTLVDFSSKKTYKVKDKEIEKNKTNHHPWDIGFQRTKIITNGGITNPKGNVSLKNLGPVDFDSMTTIPIEGYIKDAKTYGKILNKAIADWYLYRTRTHN
;
A
#
# COMPACT_ATOMS: atom_id res chain seq x y z
N MET A 1 17.04 52.24 -27.01
CA MET A 1 16.80 50.85 -27.46
C MET A 1 16.00 50.14 -26.37
N ASN A 2 14.94 49.44 -26.78
CA ASN A 2 13.69 49.23 -26.02
C ASN A 2 13.86 48.30 -24.81
N ASN A 3 13.50 48.73 -23.60
CA ASN A 3 13.70 47.97 -22.34
C ASN A 3 13.10 46.54 -22.42
N THR A 4 11.99 46.41 -23.14
CA THR A 4 11.30 45.14 -23.44
C THR A 4 12.15 44.17 -24.26
N ILE A 5 12.95 44.66 -25.21
CA ILE A 5 13.83 43.82 -26.05
C ILE A 5 14.96 43.22 -25.19
N ASN A 6 15.53 44.01 -24.27
CA ASN A 6 16.56 43.53 -23.35
C ASN A 6 16.02 42.44 -22.40
N ILE A 7 14.80 42.61 -21.90
CA ILE A 7 14.12 41.61 -21.05
C ILE A 7 13.90 40.31 -21.83
N MET A 8 13.40 40.41 -23.07
CA MET A 8 13.16 39.23 -23.92
C MET A 8 14.46 38.49 -24.25
N ILE A 9 15.53 39.20 -24.57
CA ILE A 9 16.84 38.60 -24.83
C ILE A 9 17.37 37.90 -23.56
N GLY A 10 17.22 38.52 -22.39
CA GLY A 10 17.60 37.92 -21.11
C GLY A 10 16.84 36.62 -20.81
N LEU A 11 15.53 36.59 -21.05
CA LEU A 11 14.70 35.39 -20.85
C LEU A 11 15.06 34.27 -21.82
N ILE A 12 15.32 34.59 -23.09
CA ILE A 12 15.75 33.62 -24.11
C ILE A 12 17.11 33.03 -23.74
N ALA A 13 18.09 33.87 -23.39
CA ALA A 13 19.42 33.42 -22.99
C ALA A 13 19.38 32.53 -21.74
N GLY A 14 18.60 32.92 -20.73
CA GLY A 14 18.39 32.13 -19.52
C GLY A 14 17.74 30.77 -19.80
N SER A 15 16.74 30.73 -20.69
CA SER A 15 16.07 29.49 -21.07
C SER A 15 17.00 28.55 -21.85
N CYS A 16 17.81 29.09 -22.77
CA CYS A 16 18.82 28.30 -23.48
C CYS A 16 19.86 27.71 -22.53
N LEU A 17 20.40 28.51 -21.60
CA LEU A 17 21.34 28.03 -20.58
C LEU A 17 20.74 26.92 -19.72
N PHE A 18 19.48 27.09 -19.29
CA PHE A 18 18.78 26.08 -18.51
C PHE A 18 18.58 24.77 -19.29
N LEU A 19 18.16 24.85 -20.57
CA LEU A 19 17.97 23.69 -21.43
C LEU A 19 19.28 22.94 -21.71
N ILE A 20 20.36 23.67 -21.99
CA ILE A 20 21.70 23.09 -22.18
C ILE A 20 22.14 22.36 -20.91
N THR A 21 21.91 22.96 -19.75
CA THR A 21 22.26 22.35 -18.46
C THR A 21 21.45 21.08 -18.21
N ILE A 22 20.13 21.08 -18.48
CA ILE A 22 19.33 19.87 -18.35
C ILE A 22 19.78 18.77 -19.33
N ASN A 23 20.08 19.13 -20.58
CA ASN A 23 20.53 18.14 -21.56
C ASN A 23 21.89 17.54 -21.16
N TYR A 24 22.83 18.38 -20.71
CA TYR A 24 24.11 17.93 -20.17
C TYR A 24 23.91 17.00 -18.96
N MET A 25 23.03 17.35 -18.02
CA MET A 25 22.74 16.49 -16.87
C MET A 25 22.07 15.19 -17.30
N ALA A 26 21.14 15.21 -18.26
CA ALA A 26 20.48 14.00 -18.77
C ALA A 26 21.46 13.01 -19.40
N GLU A 27 22.46 13.50 -20.13
CA GLU A 27 23.50 12.67 -20.74
C GLU A 27 24.56 12.18 -19.75
N ASN A 28 24.70 12.84 -18.59
CA ASN A 28 25.70 12.51 -17.56
C ASN A 28 25.10 11.90 -16.28
N ILE A 29 23.79 11.67 -16.24
CA ILE A 29 23.20 10.80 -15.23
C ILE A 29 23.60 9.38 -15.62
N GLU A 30 24.57 8.82 -14.90
CA GLU A 30 24.80 7.38 -14.94
C GLU A 30 23.47 6.68 -14.64
N ASP A 31 23.05 5.77 -15.52
CA ASP A 31 21.92 4.87 -15.31
C ASP A 31 22.25 3.92 -14.14
N PHE A 32 22.18 4.44 -12.92
CA PHE A 32 22.36 3.69 -11.67
C PHE A 32 21.26 2.64 -11.45
N GLU A 33 20.27 2.57 -12.33
CA GLU A 33 19.02 1.82 -12.18
C GLU A 33 18.99 0.49 -12.97
N SER A 34 20.13 -0.06 -13.40
CA SER A 34 20.14 -1.34 -14.15
C SER A 34 20.79 -2.50 -13.40
N ARG A 35 20.78 -2.48 -12.05
CA ARG A 35 21.04 -3.73 -11.32
C ARG A 35 19.84 -4.66 -11.49
N PRO A 36 20.03 -5.93 -11.88
CA PRO A 36 18.92 -6.87 -11.95
C PRO A 36 18.24 -6.93 -10.58
N LEU A 37 16.91 -6.90 -10.58
CA LEU A 37 16.14 -7.06 -9.35
C LEU A 37 16.64 -8.31 -8.62
N PRO A 38 16.83 -8.24 -7.29
CA PRO A 38 17.16 -9.43 -6.54
C PRO A 38 16.08 -10.49 -6.80
N PRO A 39 16.45 -11.76 -6.97
CA PRO A 39 15.45 -12.81 -7.14
C PRO A 39 14.50 -12.80 -5.93
N PRO A 40 13.21 -13.13 -6.14
CA PRO A 40 12.23 -13.14 -5.07
C PRO A 40 12.72 -14.02 -3.92
N LYS A 41 12.80 -13.47 -2.71
CA LYS A 41 13.10 -14.27 -1.52
C LYS A 41 11.96 -15.24 -1.29
N GLN A 42 12.22 -16.53 -1.50
CA GLN A 42 11.29 -17.58 -1.12
C GLN A 42 11.36 -17.75 0.39
N MET A 43 10.36 -17.25 1.10
CA MET A 43 10.23 -17.47 2.54
C MET A 43 9.47 -18.78 2.77
N SER A 44 10.12 -19.73 3.43
CA SER A 44 9.43 -20.87 4.04
C SER A 44 8.83 -20.40 5.36
N ILE A 45 7.51 -20.54 5.51
CA ILE A 45 6.82 -20.24 6.77
C ILE A 45 6.64 -21.56 7.50
N THR A 46 7.30 -21.73 8.64
CA THR A 46 7.04 -22.84 9.57
C THR A 46 6.22 -22.29 10.73
N SER A 47 5.06 -22.87 11.00
CA SER A 47 4.15 -22.45 12.05
C SER A 47 3.43 -23.66 12.63
N GLN A 48 3.32 -23.72 13.96
CA GLN A 48 2.46 -24.69 14.65
C GLN A 48 0.99 -24.26 14.61
N ASN A 49 0.73 -22.99 14.26
CA ASN A 49 -0.58 -22.38 14.15
C ASN A 49 -1.11 -22.42 12.71
N PRO A 50 -2.45 -22.40 12.50
CA PRO A 50 -3.05 -22.38 11.17
C PRO A 50 -2.56 -21.20 10.31
N VAL A 51 -2.11 -21.49 9.09
CA VAL A 51 -1.64 -20.49 8.12
C VAL A 51 -2.61 -20.39 6.95
N ILE A 52 -2.96 -19.16 6.57
CA ILE A 52 -3.76 -18.88 5.36
C ILE A 52 -2.85 -18.21 4.33
N LYS A 53 -2.66 -18.86 3.18
CA LYS A 53 -1.94 -18.29 2.04
C LYS A 53 -2.92 -17.62 1.10
N ILE A 54 -2.70 -16.35 0.81
CA ILE A 54 -3.56 -15.55 -0.05
C ILE A 54 -2.83 -15.12 -1.33
N ASP A 55 -3.57 -15.08 -2.43
CA ASP A 55 -3.14 -14.41 -3.66
C ASP A 55 -3.71 -12.98 -3.68
N ALA A 56 -2.84 -12.01 -3.39
CA ALA A 56 -3.15 -10.57 -3.44
C ALA A 56 -2.42 -9.86 -4.60
N THR A 57 -1.98 -10.59 -5.63
CA THR A 57 -1.16 -10.03 -6.72
C THR A 57 -1.91 -9.02 -7.60
N SER A 58 -3.25 -9.06 -7.59
CA SER A 58 -4.08 -8.19 -8.42
C SER A 58 -4.06 -6.73 -7.97
N ARG A 59 -3.98 -5.81 -8.95
CA ARG A 59 -4.22 -4.37 -8.71
C ARG A 59 -5.70 -3.98 -8.74
N LYS A 60 -6.57 -4.86 -9.27
CA LYS A 60 -7.98 -4.52 -9.59
C LYS A 60 -8.99 -5.27 -8.73
N LYS A 61 -8.53 -6.31 -8.02
CA LYS A 61 -9.36 -7.18 -7.21
C LYS A 61 -8.80 -7.24 -5.79
N TRP A 62 -9.70 -7.31 -4.84
CA TRP A 62 -9.43 -7.66 -3.46
C TRP A 62 -9.65 -9.14 -3.25
N THR A 63 -8.83 -9.74 -2.41
CA THR A 63 -9.03 -11.07 -1.85
C THR A 63 -9.48 -10.89 -0.40
N LEU A 64 -10.76 -11.14 -0.14
CA LEU A 64 -11.37 -11.10 1.19
C LEU A 64 -11.18 -12.46 1.86
N VAL A 65 -10.89 -12.46 3.16
CA VAL A 65 -10.65 -13.67 3.96
C VAL A 65 -11.66 -13.72 5.09
N ASP A 66 -12.31 -14.87 5.24
CA ASP A 66 -13.11 -15.24 6.40
C ASP A 66 -12.22 -16.12 7.30
N PHE A 67 -11.87 -15.65 8.49
CA PHE A 67 -11.02 -16.40 9.42
C PHE A 67 -11.75 -17.61 10.02
N SER A 68 -13.07 -17.54 10.16
CA SER A 68 -13.88 -18.61 10.73
C SER A 68 -13.93 -19.82 9.80
N SER A 69 -14.16 -19.60 8.51
CA SER A 69 -14.22 -20.69 7.52
C SER A 69 -12.93 -20.93 6.75
N LYS A 70 -11.93 -20.03 6.89
CA LYS A 70 -10.68 -19.99 6.10
C LYS A 70 -10.92 -19.84 4.59
N LYS A 71 -12.12 -19.41 4.18
CA LYS A 71 -12.46 -19.19 2.77
C LYS A 71 -12.01 -17.82 2.30
N THR A 72 -11.75 -17.73 1.00
CA THR A 72 -11.40 -16.47 0.35
C THR A 72 -12.37 -16.11 -0.75
N TYR A 73 -12.69 -14.82 -0.89
CA TYR A 73 -13.59 -14.29 -1.91
C TYR A 73 -12.90 -13.21 -2.73
N LYS A 74 -12.99 -13.27 -4.06
CA LYS A 74 -12.40 -12.24 -4.94
C LYS A 74 -13.47 -11.24 -5.37
N VAL A 75 -13.29 -9.97 -5.02
CA VAL A 75 -14.21 -8.87 -5.37
C VAL A 75 -13.48 -7.75 -6.11
N LYS A 76 -14.19 -6.94 -6.89
CA LYS A 76 -13.60 -5.77 -7.57
C LYS A 76 -13.47 -4.58 -6.61
N ASP A 77 -12.53 -3.68 -6.90
CA ASP A 77 -12.30 -2.45 -6.13
C ASP A 77 -13.58 -1.62 -5.93
N LYS A 78 -14.38 -1.46 -7.00
CA LYS A 78 -15.66 -0.75 -6.99
C LYS A 78 -16.71 -1.36 -6.05
N GLU A 79 -16.61 -2.65 -5.74
CA GLU A 79 -17.52 -3.30 -4.80
C GLU A 79 -17.19 -2.92 -3.35
N ILE A 80 -15.91 -2.74 -3.04
CA ILE A 80 -15.45 -2.20 -1.75
C ILE A 80 -15.90 -0.75 -1.60
N GLU A 81 -15.65 0.11 -2.60
CA GLU A 81 -16.03 1.53 -2.54
C GLU A 81 -17.53 1.76 -2.36
N LYS A 82 -18.36 0.81 -2.82
CA LYS A 82 -19.81 0.86 -2.73
C LYS A 82 -20.38 0.08 -1.55
N ASN A 83 -19.54 -0.43 -0.65
CA ASN A 83 -19.92 -1.25 0.51
C ASN A 83 -20.78 -2.48 0.11
N LYS A 84 -20.52 -3.05 -1.07
CA LYS A 84 -21.29 -4.17 -1.64
C LYS A 84 -20.77 -5.55 -1.24
N THR A 85 -19.80 -5.64 -0.33
CA THR A 85 -19.19 -6.92 0.08
C THR A 85 -19.90 -7.63 1.23
N ASN A 86 -21.02 -7.08 1.70
CA ASN A 86 -21.85 -7.64 2.78
C ASN A 86 -22.46 -9.02 2.48
N HIS A 87 -22.42 -9.48 1.23
CA HIS A 87 -22.88 -10.83 0.85
C HIS A 87 -21.86 -11.94 1.19
N HIS A 88 -20.69 -11.59 1.73
CA HIS A 88 -19.68 -12.55 2.18
C HIS A 88 -19.39 -12.36 3.68
N PRO A 89 -19.16 -13.44 4.43
CA PRO A 89 -18.80 -13.39 5.85
C PRO A 89 -17.29 -13.14 6.03
N TRP A 90 -16.75 -12.05 5.45
CA TRP A 90 -15.32 -11.77 5.46
C TRP A 90 -14.90 -10.92 6.66
N ASP A 91 -13.64 -10.99 7.06
CA ASP A 91 -13.07 -10.22 8.18
C ASP A 91 -12.03 -9.20 7.70
N ILE A 92 -11.11 -9.65 6.83
CA ILE A 92 -9.97 -8.86 6.35
C ILE A 92 -9.84 -8.97 4.83
N GLY A 93 -9.45 -7.89 4.16
CA GLY A 93 -9.30 -7.83 2.71
C GLY A 93 -7.90 -7.41 2.30
N PHE A 94 -7.37 -8.04 1.25
CA PHE A 94 -6.04 -7.78 0.72
C PHE A 94 -6.05 -7.40 -0.76
N GLN A 95 -5.31 -6.35 -1.12
CA GLN A 95 -5.03 -5.96 -2.50
C GLN A 95 -3.59 -5.45 -2.57
N ARG A 96 -2.71 -6.16 -3.28
CA ARG A 96 -1.27 -5.93 -3.23
C ARG A 96 -0.81 -5.93 -1.76
N THR A 97 -0.28 -4.80 -1.31
CA THR A 97 0.18 -4.58 0.06
C THR A 97 -0.84 -3.84 0.92
N LYS A 98 -2.03 -3.54 0.39
CA LYS A 98 -3.08 -2.85 1.14
C LYS A 98 -3.90 -3.87 1.92
N ILE A 99 -4.28 -3.47 3.14
CA ILE A 99 -5.12 -4.22 4.04
C ILE A 99 -6.31 -3.36 4.46
N ILE A 100 -7.50 -3.95 4.41
CA ILE A 100 -8.76 -3.36 4.88
C ILE A 100 -9.48 -4.36 5.80
N THR A 101 -10.38 -3.86 6.63
CA THR A 101 -11.19 -4.67 7.55
C THR A 101 -12.67 -4.57 7.22
N ASN A 102 -13.43 -5.57 7.63
CA ASN A 102 -14.88 -5.55 7.53
C ASN A 102 -15.51 -4.68 8.64
N GLY A 103 -15.20 -3.38 8.60
CA GLY A 103 -15.69 -2.40 9.57
C GLY A 103 -15.27 -0.98 9.20
N GLY A 104 -15.79 -0.01 9.95
CA GLY A 104 -15.50 1.41 9.71
C GLY A 104 -16.08 1.91 8.39
N ILE A 105 -15.32 2.71 7.65
CA ILE A 105 -15.79 3.27 6.37
C ILE A 105 -15.94 2.20 5.28
N THR A 106 -15.15 1.12 5.34
CA THR A 106 -15.16 0.00 4.39
C THR A 106 -16.47 -0.78 4.45
N ASN A 107 -17.01 -0.95 5.66
CA ASN A 107 -18.35 -1.48 5.85
C ASN A 107 -18.97 -0.90 7.13
N PRO A 108 -19.90 0.07 7.00
CA PRO A 108 -20.58 0.66 8.16
C PRO A 108 -21.38 -0.32 9.00
N LYS A 109 -21.81 -1.45 8.41
CA LYS A 109 -22.51 -2.54 9.13
C LYS A 109 -21.55 -3.54 9.79
N GLY A 110 -20.28 -3.50 9.41
CA GLY A 110 -19.24 -4.37 9.92
C GLY A 110 -18.70 -3.88 11.26
N ASN A 111 -18.29 -4.81 12.10
CA ASN A 111 -17.78 -4.55 13.44
C ASN A 111 -16.28 -4.87 13.58
N VAL A 112 -15.59 -5.29 12.51
CA VAL A 112 -14.17 -5.61 12.58
C VAL A 112 -13.35 -4.34 12.79
N SER A 113 -12.35 -4.47 13.66
CA SER A 113 -11.37 -3.43 13.98
C SER A 113 -10.06 -4.09 14.36
N LEU A 114 -8.94 -3.39 14.21
CA LEU A 114 -7.61 -3.95 14.43
C LEU A 114 -6.86 -3.21 15.52
N LYS A 115 -6.08 -3.95 16.29
CA LYS A 115 -5.08 -3.42 17.20
C LYS A 115 -3.73 -4.00 16.83
N ASN A 116 -2.75 -3.13 16.65
CA ASN A 116 -1.36 -3.53 16.46
C ASN A 116 -0.70 -3.68 17.82
N LEU A 117 -0.21 -4.88 18.12
CA LEU A 117 0.45 -5.19 19.38
C LEU A 117 1.97 -5.00 19.30
N GLY A 118 2.49 -4.65 18.12
CA GLY A 118 3.92 -4.66 17.84
C GLY A 118 4.46 -6.09 17.72
N PRO A 119 5.78 -6.27 17.88
CA PRO A 119 6.41 -7.59 17.87
C PRO A 119 6.06 -8.33 19.17
N VAL A 120 5.08 -9.23 19.10
CA VAL A 120 4.67 -10.11 20.20
C VAL A 120 4.71 -11.54 19.71
N ASP A 121 5.20 -12.45 20.56
CA ASP A 121 5.18 -13.88 20.26
C ASP A 121 3.74 -14.40 20.27
N PHE A 122 3.35 -15.13 19.21
CA PHE A 122 1.98 -15.59 19.03
C PHE A 122 1.53 -16.51 20.17
N ASP A 123 2.41 -17.42 20.60
CA ASP A 123 2.08 -18.42 21.62
C ASP A 123 2.06 -17.81 23.04
N SER A 124 2.65 -16.62 23.23
CA SER A 124 2.61 -15.88 24.50
C SER A 124 1.28 -15.16 24.76
N MET A 125 0.42 -15.01 23.74
CA MET A 125 -0.83 -14.27 23.83
C MET A 125 -1.93 -15.10 24.48
N THR A 126 -2.10 -14.96 25.80
CA THR A 126 -3.15 -15.64 26.57
C THR A 126 -4.41 -14.79 26.78
N THR A 127 -4.30 -13.46 26.62
CA THR A 127 -5.41 -12.52 26.81
C THR A 127 -5.51 -11.55 25.65
N ILE A 128 -6.75 -11.23 25.25
CA ILE A 128 -7.02 -10.24 24.21
C ILE A 128 -7.23 -8.87 24.88
N PRO A 129 -6.62 -7.79 24.39
CA PRO A 129 -6.91 -6.45 24.90
C PRO A 129 -8.39 -6.08 24.74
N ILE A 130 -8.95 -5.32 25.68
CA ILE A 130 -10.37 -4.91 25.62
C ILE A 130 -10.59 -3.61 24.84
N GLU A 131 -9.53 -2.82 24.61
CA GLU A 131 -9.61 -1.48 24.03
C GLU A 131 -8.45 -1.16 23.08
N GLY A 132 -8.54 -0.02 22.39
CA GLY A 132 -7.48 0.47 21.48
C GLY A 132 -7.57 -0.09 20.05
N TYR A 133 -8.73 -0.60 19.66
CA TYR A 133 -8.98 -1.06 18.30
C TYR A 133 -9.35 0.07 17.36
N ILE A 134 -8.81 0.02 16.15
CA ILE A 134 -8.97 1.04 15.13
C ILE A 134 -9.77 0.44 13.96
N LYS A 135 -10.82 1.14 13.56
CA LYS A 135 -11.62 0.83 12.36
C LYS A 135 -11.00 1.48 11.13
N ASP A 136 -11.37 0.98 9.95
CA ASP A 136 -10.94 1.59 8.69
C ASP A 136 -11.44 3.03 8.56
N ALA A 137 -10.55 3.89 8.08
CA ALA A 137 -10.83 5.30 7.87
C ALA A 137 -10.32 5.74 6.49
N LYS A 138 -10.87 6.85 5.99
CA LYS A 138 -10.40 7.47 4.75
C LYS A 138 -9.30 8.48 5.07
N THR A 139 -8.11 8.27 4.51
CA THR A 139 -6.96 9.17 4.66
C THR A 139 -6.41 9.47 3.27
N TYR A 140 -6.31 10.77 2.91
CA TYR A 140 -5.90 11.24 1.57
C TYR A 140 -6.61 10.53 0.41
N GLY A 141 -7.94 10.38 0.51
CA GLY A 141 -8.76 9.75 -0.53
C GLY A 141 -8.73 8.22 -0.55
N LYS A 142 -7.85 7.57 0.23
CA LYS A 142 -7.71 6.10 0.28
C LYS A 142 -8.32 5.54 1.56
N ILE A 143 -8.96 4.39 1.44
CA ILE A 143 -9.45 3.62 2.58
C ILE A 143 -8.29 2.74 3.09
N LEU A 144 -8.01 2.80 4.38
CA LEU A 144 -7.00 1.97 5.05
C LEU A 144 -7.31 1.82 6.54
N ASN A 145 -6.76 0.77 7.15
CA ASN A 145 -6.72 0.65 8.60
C ASN A 145 -5.39 1.16 9.15
N LYS A 146 -5.41 2.22 9.98
CA LYS A 146 -4.18 2.84 10.50
C LYS A 146 -3.39 1.92 11.43
N ALA A 147 -4.03 0.95 12.09
CA ALA A 147 -3.32 0.03 12.97
C ALA A 147 -2.26 -0.80 12.21
N ILE A 148 -2.52 -1.12 10.95
CA ILE A 148 -1.68 -2.03 10.16
C ILE A 148 -1.13 -1.37 8.88
N ALA A 149 -1.15 -0.04 8.79
CA ALA A 149 -0.69 0.67 7.60
C ALA A 149 0.80 0.42 7.30
N ASP A 150 1.60 0.25 8.35
CA ASP A 150 3.07 0.13 8.27
C ASP A 150 3.57 -1.32 8.31
N TRP A 151 2.70 -2.31 8.06
CA TRP A 151 3.07 -3.72 8.09
C TRP A 151 4.11 -4.12 7.04
N TYR A 152 4.21 -3.35 5.96
CA TYR A 152 5.10 -3.59 4.84
C TYR A 152 5.83 -2.31 4.47
N LEU A 153 7.15 -2.33 4.62
CA LEU A 153 8.05 -1.26 4.22
C LEU A 153 8.77 -1.66 2.93
N TYR A 154 8.46 -0.97 1.83
CA TYR A 154 9.16 -1.16 0.57
C TYR A 154 10.23 -0.09 0.35
N ARG A 155 11.45 -0.51 0.05
CA ARG A 155 12.53 0.40 -0.34
C ARG A 155 12.75 0.33 -1.85
N THR A 156 12.38 1.40 -2.56
CA THR A 156 12.47 1.45 -4.03
C THR A 156 13.88 1.25 -4.57
N ARG A 157 14.90 1.76 -3.87
CA ARG A 157 16.31 1.67 -4.30
C ARG A 157 16.90 0.26 -4.20
N THR A 158 16.41 -0.55 -3.27
CA THR A 158 16.94 -1.88 -2.96
C THR A 158 15.95 -3.00 -3.29
N HIS A 159 14.74 -2.64 -3.70
CA HIS A 159 13.65 -3.55 -4.02
C HIS A 159 13.42 -4.63 -2.95
N ASN A 160 13.42 -4.21 -1.68
CA ASN A 160 13.20 -5.07 -0.51
C ASN A 160 12.16 -4.50 0.46
#